data_AF-A0A1I3C0X3-F1
#
_entry.id   AF-A0A1I3C0X3-F1
#
_cell.length_a   1.000
_cell.length_b   1.000
_cell.length_c   1.000
_cell.angle_alpha   90.00
_cell.angle_beta   90.00
_cell.angle_gamma   90.00
#
_symmetry.space_group_name_H-M   'P 1'
#
loop_
_entity.id
_entity.type
_entity.pdbx_description
1 polymer ?
#
loop_
_entity_poly.entity_id
_entity_poly.type
_entity_poly.pdbx_seq_one_letter_code
_entity_poly.pdbx_strand_id
1 'polypeptide(L)'
;MDGFPAPRAALTRVRPAPPGEAPDCKSWLTSGPGVPTSVDHVLPHLVVLRGNAASGKSTPAADNIALIAHMVRYCTGIGVHVILEGILVAEHYRSMLHELVSEHPGPSYVFYLDVPREETVRRHQARPLGVEVPVEEFRGWYAAADLLGVPGELERDRGRHL
;
A
#
# COMPACT_ATOMS: atom_id res chain seq x y z
N MET A 1 24.73 -9.37 -35.83
CA MET A 1 24.84 -9.07 -34.40
C MET A 1 25.50 -7.72 -34.32
N ASP A 2 24.74 -6.65 -34.31
CA ASP A 2 25.28 -5.29 -34.21
C ASP A 2 24.65 -4.64 -32.97
N GLY A 3 25.46 -4.56 -31.92
CA GLY A 3 25.08 -4.04 -30.61
C GLY A 3 25.01 -2.52 -30.60
N PHE A 4 23.95 -2.01 -29.98
CA PHE A 4 23.77 -0.59 -29.69
C PHE A 4 24.72 -0.16 -28.55
N PRO A 5 25.52 0.91 -28.67
CA PRO A 5 26.43 1.31 -27.60
C PRO A 5 25.65 2.02 -26.47
N ALA A 6 25.98 1.69 -25.23
CA ALA A 6 25.44 2.35 -24.04
C ALA A 6 26.06 3.76 -23.86
N PRO A 7 25.29 4.78 -23.44
CA PRO A 7 25.84 6.09 -23.12
C PRO A 7 26.57 6.06 -21.78
N ARG A 8 27.85 6.46 -21.79
CA ARG A 8 28.69 6.57 -20.61
C ARG A 8 28.52 7.97 -20.01
N ALA A 9 27.60 8.14 -19.07
CA ALA A 9 27.46 9.38 -18.33
C ALA A 9 28.70 9.60 -17.44
N ALA A 10 29.40 10.71 -17.64
CA ALA A 10 30.50 11.12 -16.78
C ALA A 10 29.96 11.53 -15.40
N LEU A 11 30.37 10.82 -14.36
CA LEU A 11 30.16 11.23 -12.97
C LEU A 11 31.07 12.44 -12.70
N THR A 12 30.50 13.64 -12.77
CA THR A 12 31.16 14.85 -12.28
C THR A 12 31.29 14.74 -10.76
N ARG A 13 32.52 14.61 -10.25
CA ARG A 13 32.79 14.68 -8.81
C ARG A 13 32.38 16.07 -8.31
N VAL A 14 31.34 16.14 -7.49
CA VAL A 14 31.03 17.33 -6.69
C VAL A 14 32.15 17.49 -5.65
N ARG A 15 32.87 18.61 -5.69
CA ARG A 15 33.86 18.94 -4.64
C ARG A 15 33.10 19.28 -3.35
N PRO A 16 33.53 18.79 -2.17
CA PRO A 16 32.96 19.23 -0.91
C PRO A 16 33.27 20.72 -0.70
N ALA A 17 32.28 21.45 -0.18
CA ALA A 17 32.43 22.85 0.21
C ALA A 17 33.41 22.97 1.41
N PRO A 18 34.17 24.07 1.51
CA PRO A 18 35.07 24.29 2.64
C PRO A 18 34.28 24.45 3.96
N PRO A 19 34.87 24.10 5.11
CA PRO A 19 34.19 24.21 6.39
C PRO A 19 34.13 25.68 6.81
N GLY A 20 32.97 26.31 6.55
CA GLY A 20 32.58 27.61 7.06
C GLY A 20 31.11 27.52 7.47
N GLU A 21 30.84 27.90 8.72
CA GLU A 21 29.53 28.11 9.37
C GLU A 21 28.28 27.80 8.53
N ALA A 22 27.62 26.68 8.82
CA ALA A 22 26.34 26.35 8.21
C ALA A 22 25.30 27.44 8.58
N PRO A 23 24.57 28.02 7.61
CA PRO A 23 23.54 29.00 7.93
C PRO A 23 22.42 28.34 8.74
N ASP A 24 21.96 29.04 9.78
CA ASP A 24 20.90 28.58 10.69
C ASP A 24 19.62 28.24 9.92
N CYS A 25 19.32 26.94 9.87
CA CYS A 25 18.10 26.33 9.30
C CYS A 25 16.83 27.02 9.81
N LYS A 26 16.85 27.60 11.01
CA LYS A 26 15.68 28.27 11.59
C LYS A 26 15.31 29.59 10.89
N SER A 27 16.24 30.23 10.19
CA SER A 27 15.97 31.51 9.49
C SER A 27 15.08 31.35 8.25
N TRP A 28 15.09 30.17 7.62
CA TRP A 28 14.24 29.84 6.46
C TRP A 28 12.77 29.65 6.82
N LEU A 29 12.47 29.34 8.09
CA LEU A 29 11.11 29.10 8.57
C LEU A 29 10.29 30.39 8.78
N THR A 30 10.93 31.55 8.91
CA THR A 30 10.25 32.79 9.35
C THR A 30 10.12 33.87 8.26
N SER A 31 10.63 33.64 7.04
CA SER A 31 10.69 34.69 6.00
C SER A 31 10.30 34.25 4.58
N GLY A 32 9.61 33.11 4.43
CA GLY A 32 8.92 32.77 3.18
C GLY A 32 7.60 33.55 3.02
N PRO A 33 7.12 33.79 1.78
CA PRO A 33 5.81 34.41 1.55
C PRO A 33 4.75 33.60 2.30
N GLY A 34 3.92 34.29 3.09
CA GLY A 34 2.94 33.68 3.98
C GLY A 34 2.13 32.60 3.26
N VAL A 35 2.13 31.39 3.83
CA VAL A 35 1.29 30.29 3.37
C VAL A 35 -0.17 30.77 3.45
N PRO A 36 -0.95 30.73 2.36
CA PRO A 36 -2.37 31.05 2.42
C PRO A 36 -3.06 30.12 3.44
N THR A 37 -3.66 30.68 4.48
CA THR A 37 -4.23 29.94 5.62
C THR A 37 -5.61 29.36 5.36
N SER A 38 -6.08 29.33 4.11
CA SER A 38 -7.28 28.57 3.75
C SER A 38 -7.24 28.17 2.28
N VAL A 39 -6.56 27.06 2.00
CA VAL A 39 -7.12 26.14 1.02
C VAL A 39 -8.11 25.28 1.78
N ASP A 40 -9.32 25.09 1.24
CA ASP A 40 -10.21 24.04 1.72
C ASP A 40 -9.44 22.72 1.55
N HIS A 41 -8.75 22.30 2.60
CA HIS A 41 -7.98 21.07 2.57
C HIS A 41 -8.99 19.93 2.53
N VAL A 42 -9.30 19.48 1.32
CA VAL A 42 -10.04 18.24 1.11
C VAL A 42 -9.30 17.16 1.88
N LEU A 43 -9.97 16.61 2.90
CA LEU A 43 -9.38 15.56 3.71
C LEU A 43 -8.99 14.40 2.79
N PRO A 44 -7.79 13.82 2.97
CA PRO A 44 -7.35 12.74 2.10
C PRO A 44 -8.31 11.56 2.18
N HIS A 45 -8.36 10.79 1.12
CA HIS A 45 -9.16 9.57 1.07
C HIS A 45 -8.29 8.40 1.48
N LEU A 46 -8.86 7.48 2.25
CA LEU A 46 -8.28 6.18 2.51
C LEU A 46 -9.09 5.13 1.74
N VAL A 47 -8.45 4.41 0.83
CA VAL A 47 -9.07 3.29 0.11
C VAL A 47 -8.35 2.01 0.53
N VAL A 48 -9.09 1.04 1.03
CA VAL A 48 -8.59 -0.28 1.41
C VAL A 48 -9.11 -1.30 0.39
N LEU A 49 -8.20 -1.96 -0.31
CA LEU A 49 -8.50 -3.01 -1.30
C LEU A 49 -7.97 -4.35 -0.76
N ARG A 50 -8.90 -5.27 -0.50
CA ARG A 50 -8.62 -6.62 0.02
C ARG A 50 -9.06 -7.69 -0.97
N GLY A 51 -8.53 -8.90 -0.83
CA GLY A 51 -9.00 -10.03 -1.62
C GLY A 51 -8.68 -11.39 -1.00
N ASN A 52 -9.36 -12.42 -1.47
CA ASN A 52 -9.21 -13.82 -1.01
C ASN A 52 -8.01 -14.58 -1.61
N ALA A 53 -7.27 -13.96 -2.55
CA ALA A 53 -6.22 -14.61 -3.33
C ALA A 53 -4.89 -14.63 -2.58
N ALA A 54 -4.72 -15.62 -1.73
CA ALA A 54 -3.63 -15.67 -0.77
C ALA A 54 -2.20 -15.46 -1.29
N SER A 55 -1.41 -14.78 -0.46
CA SER A 55 0.04 -14.86 -0.49
C SER A 55 0.45 -15.86 0.57
N GLY A 56 1.03 -17.01 0.20
CA GLY A 56 1.56 -17.99 1.17
C GLY A 56 2.71 -17.51 2.03
N LYS A 57 2.97 -16.22 2.01
CA LYS A 57 3.98 -15.51 2.78
C LYS A 57 3.37 -14.69 3.90
N SER A 58 2.09 -14.90 4.24
CA SER A 58 1.50 -14.35 5.46
C SER A 58 2.04 -15.11 6.68
N THR A 59 3.35 -15.03 6.90
CA THR A 59 3.91 -15.28 8.22
C THR A 59 3.33 -14.19 9.13
N PRO A 60 2.86 -14.50 10.34
CA PRO A 60 2.45 -13.49 11.32
C PRO A 60 3.69 -12.74 11.83
N ALA A 61 4.29 -11.91 10.98
CA ALA A 61 5.39 -11.03 11.35
C ALA A 61 4.78 -9.70 11.80
N ALA A 62 4.43 -9.58 13.08
CA ALA A 62 3.75 -8.40 13.65
C ALA A 62 4.38 -7.05 13.24
N ASP A 63 5.69 -7.01 12.97
CA ASP A 63 6.42 -5.82 12.53
C ASP A 63 5.86 -5.20 11.25
N ASN A 64 5.38 -6.01 10.30
CA ASN A 64 4.86 -5.48 9.05
C ASN A 64 3.50 -4.77 9.25
N ILE A 65 2.66 -5.25 10.17
CA ILE A 65 1.37 -4.65 10.50
C ILE A 65 1.59 -3.23 11.05
N ALA A 66 2.50 -3.09 12.01
CA ALA A 66 2.84 -1.80 12.60
C ALA A 66 3.42 -0.84 11.56
N LEU A 67 4.31 -1.32 10.69
CA LEU A 67 4.90 -0.51 9.62
C LEU A 67 3.84 -0.03 8.62
N ILE A 68 2.95 -0.93 8.16
CA ILE A 68 1.84 -0.57 7.25
C ILE A 68 0.99 0.53 7.88
N ALA A 69 0.59 0.35 9.14
CA ALA A 69 -0.24 1.33 9.84
C ALA A 69 0.46 2.70 9.96
N HIS A 70 1.75 2.69 10.26
CA HIS A 70 2.55 3.92 10.35
C HIS A 70 2.61 4.66 9.01
N MET A 71 2.87 3.95 7.91
CA MET A 71 2.92 4.55 6.57
C MET A 71 1.57 5.15 6.17
N VAL A 72 0.46 4.45 6.43
CA VAL A 72 -0.88 4.97 6.12
C VAL A 72 -1.15 6.25 6.92
N ARG A 73 -0.97 6.22 8.24
CA ARG A 73 -1.19 7.38 9.12
C ARG A 73 -0.30 8.56 8.74
N TYR A 74 0.96 8.30 8.40
CA TYR A 74 1.87 9.36 7.97
C TYR A 74 1.40 10.02 6.68
N CYS A 75 1.11 9.23 5.64
CA CYS A 75 0.66 9.74 4.35
C CYS A 75 -0.67 10.52 4.45
N THR A 76 -1.67 9.98 5.15
CA THR A 76 -2.93 10.70 5.35
C THR A 76 -2.75 11.93 6.25
N GLY A 77 -1.86 11.87 7.25
CA GLY A 77 -1.53 13.00 8.11
C GLY A 77 -0.90 14.19 7.38
N ILE A 78 -0.17 13.93 6.29
CA ILE A 78 0.38 15.00 5.42
C ILE A 78 -0.54 15.35 4.23
N GLY A 79 -1.80 14.90 4.25
CA GLY A 79 -2.80 15.27 3.24
C GLY A 79 -2.80 14.43 1.95
N VAL A 80 -2.14 13.27 1.92
CA VAL A 80 -2.05 12.42 0.73
C VAL A 80 -3.14 11.35 0.73
N HIS A 81 -3.83 11.17 -0.40
CA HIS A 81 -4.76 10.06 -0.60
C HIS A 81 -3.99 8.73 -0.60
N VAL A 82 -4.48 7.74 0.12
CA VAL A 82 -3.82 6.44 0.28
C VAL A 82 -4.69 5.33 -0.29
N ILE A 83 -4.08 4.45 -1.09
CA ILE A 83 -4.64 3.16 -1.47
C ILE A 83 -3.82 2.09 -0.77
N LEU A 84 -4.40 1.46 0.25
CA LEU A 84 -3.84 0.30 0.94
C LEU A 84 -4.36 -0.96 0.26
N GLU A 85 -3.50 -1.63 -0.51
CA GLU A 85 -3.85 -2.83 -1.27
C GLU A 85 -3.03 -4.04 -0.83
N GLY A 86 -3.68 -5.19 -0.76
CA GLY A 86 -3.05 -6.48 -0.52
C GLY A 86 -4.06 -7.53 -0.09
N ILE A 87 -3.59 -8.73 0.24
CA ILE A 87 -4.47 -9.81 0.72
C ILE A 87 -5.05 -9.46 2.08
N LEU A 88 -4.21 -8.92 2.97
CA LEU A 88 -4.62 -8.30 4.24
C LEU A 88 -5.65 -9.16 5.00
N VAL A 89 -5.36 -10.46 5.17
CA VAL A 89 -6.27 -11.45 5.74
C VAL A 89 -6.80 -10.99 7.11
N ALA A 90 -8.11 -11.08 7.34
CA ALA A 90 -8.69 -10.46 8.53
C ALA A 90 -8.17 -11.09 9.82
N GLU A 91 -7.82 -12.38 9.81
CA GLU A 91 -7.20 -13.06 10.95
C GLU A 91 -6.01 -12.28 11.54
N HIS A 92 -5.20 -11.63 10.69
CA HIS A 92 -4.02 -10.90 11.13
C HIS A 92 -4.21 -9.37 11.11
N TYR A 93 -4.91 -8.85 10.10
CA TYR A 93 -4.94 -7.41 9.84
C TYR A 93 -6.20 -6.73 10.38
N ARG A 94 -7.21 -7.46 10.89
CA ARG A 94 -8.51 -6.89 11.29
C ARG A 94 -8.36 -5.72 12.26
N SER A 95 -7.63 -5.87 13.37
CA SER A 95 -7.50 -4.80 14.37
C SER A 95 -6.95 -3.53 13.74
N MET A 96 -5.81 -3.66 13.05
CA MET A 96 -5.12 -2.53 12.41
C MET A 96 -6.00 -1.83 11.36
N LEU A 97 -6.70 -2.60 10.53
CA LEU A 97 -7.58 -2.03 9.51
C LEU A 97 -8.80 -1.32 10.11
N HIS A 98 -9.40 -1.88 11.16
CA HIS A 98 -10.49 -1.24 11.90
C HIS A 98 -10.01 0.08 12.52
N GLU A 99 -8.84 0.08 13.17
CA GLU A 99 -8.23 1.28 13.74
C GLU A 99 -8.01 2.35 12.67
N LEU A 100 -7.32 2.03 11.57
CA LEU A 100 -7.05 2.98 10.49
C LEU A 100 -8.34 3.59 9.91
N VAL A 101 -9.36 2.77 9.66
CA VAL A 101 -10.64 3.26 9.13
C VAL A 101 -11.37 4.14 10.14
N SER A 102 -11.33 3.79 11.42
CA SER A 102 -12.00 4.53 12.50
C SER A 102 -11.32 5.85 12.86
N GLU A 103 -9.98 5.91 12.77
CA GLU A 103 -9.17 7.07 13.13
C GLU A 103 -9.05 8.07 11.97
N HIS A 104 -9.23 7.62 10.73
CA HIS A 104 -9.08 8.47 9.56
C HIS A 104 -10.18 9.53 9.50
N PRO A 105 -9.85 10.83 9.57
CA PRO A 105 -10.86 11.90 9.64
C PRO A 105 -11.58 12.14 8.31
N GLY A 106 -10.99 11.66 7.20
CA GLY A 106 -11.54 11.80 5.86
C GLY A 106 -12.39 10.62 5.41
N PRO A 107 -12.83 10.61 4.14
CA PRO A 107 -13.55 9.47 3.58
C PRO A 107 -12.71 8.20 3.56
N SER A 108 -13.27 7.11 4.08
CA SER A 108 -12.70 5.77 4.05
C SER A 108 -13.59 4.84 3.21
N TYR A 109 -12.98 4.10 2.29
CA TYR A 109 -13.67 3.13 1.43
C TYR A 109 -12.99 1.78 1.55
N VAL A 110 -13.77 0.73 1.85
CA VAL A 110 -13.25 -0.63 1.99
C VAL A 110 -13.90 -1.52 0.94
N PHE A 111 -13.07 -2.17 0.14
CA PHE A 111 -13.50 -3.09 -0.91
C PHE A 111 -12.89 -4.46 -0.68
N TYR A 112 -13.70 -5.50 -0.85
CA TYR A 112 -13.27 -6.88 -0.78
C TYR A 112 -13.51 -7.57 -2.13
N LEU A 113 -12.46 -8.14 -2.71
CA LEU A 113 -12.49 -8.89 -3.96
C LEU A 113 -12.70 -10.39 -3.67
N ASP A 114 -13.93 -10.88 -3.82
CA ASP A 114 -14.30 -12.30 -3.67
C ASP A 114 -14.08 -13.05 -4.99
N VAL A 115 -12.81 -13.23 -5.36
CA VAL A 115 -12.43 -13.94 -6.60
C VAL A 115 -12.68 -15.45 -6.45
N PRO A 116 -13.41 -16.12 -7.37
CA PRO A 116 -13.64 -17.56 -7.27
C PRO A 116 -12.33 -18.35 -7.14
N ARG A 117 -12.32 -19.36 -6.27
CA ARG A 117 -11.14 -20.20 -6.02
C ARG A 117 -10.56 -20.82 -7.29
N GLU A 118 -11.42 -21.19 -8.24
CA GLU A 118 -11.01 -21.75 -9.52
C GLU A 118 -10.23 -20.72 -10.36
N GLU A 119 -10.64 -19.45 -10.30
CA GLU A 119 -9.93 -18.35 -10.96
C GLU A 119 -8.61 -18.04 -10.26
N THR A 120 -8.55 -18.10 -8.92
CA THR A 120 -7.28 -17.90 -8.19
C THR A 120 -6.27 -19.01 -8.50
N VAL A 121 -6.70 -20.26 -8.59
CA VAL A 121 -5.87 -21.41 -9.01
C VAL A 121 -5.38 -21.23 -10.44
N ARG A 122 -6.27 -20.87 -11.39
CA ARG A 122 -5.89 -20.64 -12.79
C ARG A 122 -4.82 -19.55 -12.91
N ARG A 123 -4.97 -18.44 -12.18
CA ARG A 123 -3.97 -17.36 -12.15
C ARG A 123 -2.65 -17.82 -11.53
N HIS A 124 -2.70 -18.61 -10.46
CA HIS A 124 -1.51 -19.14 -9.78
C HIS A 124 -0.65 -20.01 -10.72
N GLN A 125 -1.29 -20.95 -11.42
CA GLN A 125 -0.62 -21.85 -12.38
C GLN A 125 0.07 -21.10 -13.53
N ALA A 126 -0.41 -19.91 -13.88
CA ALA A 126 0.18 -19.08 -14.94
C ALA A 126 1.35 -18.20 -14.47
N ARG A 127 1.61 -18.10 -13.15
CA ARG A 127 2.71 -17.28 -12.59
C ARG A 127 3.96 -18.13 -12.39
N PRO A 128 5.17 -17.54 -12.44
CA PRO A 128 6.41 -18.27 -12.10
C PRO A 128 6.35 -18.99 -10.75
N LEU A 129 5.69 -18.38 -9.75
CA LEU A 129 5.47 -18.98 -8.43
C LEU A 129 4.68 -20.30 -8.47
N GLY A 130 3.86 -20.52 -9.50
CA GLY A 130 3.11 -21.78 -9.69
C GLY A 130 4.01 -22.99 -9.97
N VAL A 131 5.27 -22.76 -10.34
CA VAL A 131 6.29 -23.82 -10.47
C VAL A 131 6.86 -24.20 -9.10
N GLU A 132 6.95 -23.24 -8.19
CA GLU A 132 7.55 -23.43 -6.85
C GLU A 132 6.53 -23.94 -5.83
N VAL A 133 5.28 -23.49 -5.93
CA VAL A 133 4.21 -23.79 -4.97
C VAL A 133 3.14 -24.64 -5.66
N PRO A 134 2.98 -25.93 -5.28
CA PRO A 134 1.94 -26.79 -5.81
C PRO A 134 0.52 -26.24 -5.55
N VAL A 135 -0.42 -26.58 -6.43
CA VAL A 135 -1.83 -26.14 -6.33
C VAL A 135 -2.47 -26.60 -5.02
N GLU A 136 -2.14 -27.79 -4.55
CA GLU A 136 -2.65 -28.38 -3.31
C GLU A 136 -2.25 -27.54 -2.10
N GLU A 137 -1.00 -27.06 -2.06
CA GLU A 137 -0.52 -26.16 -1.01
C GLU A 137 -1.18 -24.77 -1.13
N PHE A 138 -1.22 -24.21 -2.34
CA PHE A 138 -1.83 -22.92 -2.61
C PHE A 138 -3.31 -22.86 -2.21
N ARG A 139 -4.06 -23.95 -2.42
CA ARG A 139 -5.47 -24.05 -2.00
C ARG A 139 -5.66 -23.89 -0.49
N GLY A 140 -4.68 -24.29 0.31
CA GLY A 140 -4.71 -24.13 1.77
C GLY A 140 -4.65 -22.67 2.22
N TRP A 141 -4.23 -21.76 1.35
CA TRP A 141 -4.14 -20.35 1.68
C TRP A 141 -5.43 -19.56 1.36
N TYR A 142 -6.37 -20.16 0.61
CA TYR A 142 -7.61 -19.50 0.19
C TYR A 142 -8.52 -19.16 1.37
N ALA A 143 -8.85 -17.87 1.53
CA ALA A 143 -9.72 -17.37 2.59
C ALA A 143 -11.08 -16.96 2.00
N ALA A 144 -12.07 -17.84 2.10
CA ALA A 144 -13.42 -17.60 1.59
C ALA A 144 -14.15 -16.54 2.44
N ALA A 145 -14.78 -15.56 1.79
CA ALA A 145 -15.64 -14.56 2.44
C ALA A 145 -14.99 -13.85 3.64
N ASP A 146 -13.71 -13.48 3.51
CA ASP A 146 -12.87 -12.83 4.52
C ASP A 146 -13.17 -11.32 4.71
N LEU A 147 -14.46 -11.01 4.91
CA LEU A 147 -14.97 -9.66 5.08
C LEU A 147 -14.47 -9.01 6.38
N LEU A 148 -14.19 -7.70 6.33
CA LEU A 148 -13.77 -6.91 7.48
C LEU A 148 -14.94 -6.57 8.42
N GLY A 149 -16.16 -6.49 7.89
CA GLY A 149 -17.36 -6.15 8.66
C GLY A 149 -17.41 -4.69 9.10
N VAL A 150 -16.73 -3.79 8.38
CA VAL A 150 -16.86 -2.34 8.62
C VAL A 150 -18.11 -1.79 7.93
N PRO A 151 -18.74 -0.72 8.46
CA PRO A 151 -19.86 -0.08 7.80
C PRO A 151 -19.53 0.33 6.37
N GLY A 152 -20.36 -0.08 5.41
CA GLY A 152 -20.20 0.27 4.00
C GLY A 152 -19.12 -0.50 3.24
N GLU A 153 -18.57 -1.59 3.80
CA GLU A 153 -17.68 -2.49 3.05
C GLU A 153 -18.37 -3.02 1.79
N LEU A 154 -17.70 -2.89 0.64
CA LEU A 154 -18.22 -3.30 -0.66
C LEU A 154 -17.54 -4.59 -1.13
N GLU A 155 -18.29 -5.68 -1.12
CA GLU A 155 -17.90 -6.94 -1.74
C GLU A 155 -18.05 -6.86 -3.27
N ARG A 156 -17.01 -7.28 -3.99
CA ARG A 156 -16.96 -7.32 -5.46
C ARG A 156 -16.49 -8.71 -5.92
N ASP A 157 -17.32 -9.27 -6.79
CA ASP A 157 -17.24 -10.55 -7.51
C ASP A 157 -17.90 -11.78 -6.86
N ARG A 158 -18.79 -12.39 -7.65
CA ARG A 158 -19.21 -13.80 -7.73
C ARG A 158 -19.80 -13.97 -9.14
N GLY A 159 -18.96 -14.04 -10.17
CA GLY A 159 -19.34 -14.44 -11.52
C GLY A 159 -20.06 -13.41 -12.39
N ARG A 160 -19.93 -12.10 -12.16
CA ARG A 160 -20.43 -11.07 -13.09
C ARG A 160 -19.26 -10.42 -13.82
N HIS A 161 -19.09 -10.83 -15.08
CA HIS A 161 -18.19 -10.18 -16.03
C HIS A 161 -18.51 -8.68 -16.12
N LEU A 162 -17.48 -7.85 -16.06
CA LEU A 162 -17.51 -6.50 -16.64
C LEU A 162 -17.56 -6.62 -18.17
#